data_AF-A0A957WW76-F1
#
_entry.id   AF-A0A957WW76-F1
#
_cell.length_a   1.000
_cell.length_b   1.000
_cell.length_c   1.000
_cell.angle_alpha   90.00
_cell.angle_beta   90.00
_cell.angle_gamma   90.00
#
_symmetry.space_group_name_H-M   'P 1'
#
loop_
_entity.id
_entity.type
_entity.pdbx_description
1 polymer ?
#
loop_
_entity_poly.entity_id
_entity_poly.type
_entity_poly.pdbx_seq_one_letter_code
_entity_poly.pdbx_strand_id
1 'polypeptide(L)'
;MTPYLLMAASALVLALSGTPVMRLVALRFGVIDQPAARKIHANPVPLLGGAAIYIAFIVVLLLFGDRRYIHEVIGIFIGASLMSLMGVLDDRWGLGSYIKLGG
;
A
#
# COMPACT_ATOMS: atom_id res chain seq x y z
N MET A 1 -23.99 10.95 -0.33
CA MET A 1 -23.88 9.72 0.51
C MET A 1 -23.71 8.47 -0.35
N THR A 2 -24.64 8.19 -1.27
CA THR A 2 -24.56 7.04 -2.20
C THR A 2 -23.24 6.89 -2.97
N PRO A 3 -22.65 7.94 -3.60
CA PRO A 3 -21.39 7.77 -4.33
C PRO A 3 -20.22 7.39 -3.42
N TYR A 4 -20.18 7.91 -2.19
CA TYR A 4 -19.11 7.57 -1.23
C TYR A 4 -19.21 6.11 -0.75
N LEU A 5 -20.43 5.59 -0.56
CA LEU A 5 -20.64 4.18 -0.25
C LEU A 5 -20.20 3.26 -1.39
N LEU A 6 -20.49 3.65 -2.64
CA LEU A 6 -20.04 2.91 -3.82
C LEU A 6 -18.51 2.93 -3.95
N MET A 7 -17.87 4.07 -3.69
CA MET A 7 -16.41 4.17 -3.65
C MET A 7 -15.82 3.24 -2.59
N ALA A 8 -16.32 3.30 -1.36
CA ALA A 8 -15.83 2.49 -0.25
C ALA A 8 -16.01 0.98 -0.52
N ALA A 9 -17.19 0.57 -1.01
CA ALA A 9 -17.46 -0.82 -1.36
C ALA A 9 -16.56 -1.31 -2.51
N SER A 10 -16.38 -0.49 -3.54
CA SER A 10 -15.49 -0.82 -4.66
C SER A 10 -14.04 -0.95 -4.21
N ALA A 11 -13.57 -0.04 -3.34
CA ALA A 11 -12.21 -0.06 -2.82
C ALA A 11 -11.98 -1.31 -1.96
N LEU A 12 -12.95 -1.68 -1.14
CA LEU A 12 -12.90 -2.89 -0.33
C LEU A 12 -12.79 -4.14 -1.20
N VAL A 13 -13.64 -4.27 -2.23
CA VAL A 13 -13.63 -5.43 -3.14
C VAL A 13 -12.31 -5.50 -3.91
N LEU A 14 -11.81 -4.38 -4.44
CA LEU A 14 -10.54 -4.32 -5.16
C LEU A 14 -9.35 -4.62 -4.25
N ALA A 15 -9.34 -4.13 -3.02
CA ALA A 15 -8.26 -4.40 -2.07
C ALA A 15 -8.25 -5.88 -1.65
N LEU A 16 -9.41 -6.47 -1.33
CA LEU A 16 -9.52 -7.88 -0.95
C LEU A 16 -9.08 -8.81 -2.08
N SER A 17 -9.48 -8.50 -3.32
CA SER A 17 -9.08 -9.29 -4.50
C SER A 17 -7.65 -9.03 -4.94
N GLY A 18 -7.12 -7.82 -4.75
CA GLY A 18 -5.74 -7.45 -5.10
C GLY A 18 -4.70 -7.97 -4.10
N THR A 19 -5.06 -8.14 -2.83
CA THR A 19 -4.16 -8.64 -1.78
C THR A 19 -3.52 -10.00 -2.11
N PRO A 20 -4.25 -11.05 -2.56
CA PRO A 20 -3.61 -12.31 -2.96
C PRO A 20 -2.71 -12.15 -4.19
N VAL A 21 -3.03 -11.25 -5.13
CA VAL A 21 -2.17 -10.95 -6.28
C VAL A 21 -0.86 -10.31 -5.82
N MET A 22 -0.93 -9.32 -4.94
CA MET A 22 0.26 -8.69 -4.35
C MET A 22 1.07 -9.66 -3.50
N ARG A 23 0.43 -10.64 -2.85
CA ARG A 23 1.14 -11.73 -2.16
C ARG A 23 1.97 -12.56 -3.15
N LEU A 24 1.42 -12.93 -4.31
CA LEU A 24 2.17 -13.67 -5.33
C LEU A 24 3.35 -12.85 -5.87
N VAL A 25 3.14 -11.55 -6.08
CA VAL A 25 4.17 -10.60 -6.50
C VAL A 25 5.28 -10.53 -5.44
N ALA A 26 4.92 -10.39 -4.16
CA ALA A 26 5.87 -10.33 -3.05
C ALA A 26 6.74 -11.59 -2.98
N LEU A 27 6.13 -12.77 -3.11
CA LEU A 27 6.85 -14.04 -3.15
C LEU A 27 7.78 -14.13 -4.36
N ARG A 28 7.35 -13.68 -5.54
CA ARG A 28 8.14 -13.73 -6.77
C ARG A 28 9.34 -12.77 -6.76
N PHE A 29 9.20 -11.60 -6.16
CA PHE A 29 10.27 -10.60 -6.06
C PHE A 29 11.08 -10.72 -4.76
N GLY A 30 10.81 -11.73 -3.91
CA GLY A 30 11.49 -11.93 -2.64
C GLY A 30 11.26 -10.80 -1.63
N VAL A 31 10.16 -10.06 -1.76
CA VAL A 31 9.76 -8.99 -0.84
C VAL A 31 9.00 -9.63 0.33
N ILE A 32 9.75 -10.41 1.10
CA ILE A 32 9.26 -11.20 2.23
C ILE A 32 10.03 -10.85 3.49
N ASP A 33 9.31 -10.75 4.59
CA ASP A 33 9.88 -10.63 5.91
C ASP A 33 10.25 -12.00 6.46
N GLN A 34 11.51 -12.16 6.86
CA GLN A 34 12.00 -13.41 7.41
C GLN A 34 11.78 -13.49 8.93
N PRO A 35 11.52 -14.68 9.48
CA PRO A 35 11.43 -14.88 10.91
C PRO A 35 12.76 -14.50 11.60
N ALA A 36 12.68 -13.75 12.69
CA ALA A 36 13.82 -13.33 13.49
C ALA A 36 13.51 -13.49 14.98
N ALA A 37 14.53 -13.55 15.84
CA ALA A 37 14.38 -13.79 17.28
C ALA A 37 13.44 -12.82 18.02
N ARG A 38 13.16 -11.64 17.43
CA ARG A 38 12.22 -10.64 17.97
C ARG A 38 10.81 -10.69 17.34
N LYS A 39 10.57 -11.57 16.37
CA LYS A 39 9.32 -11.64 15.61
C LYS A 39 8.49 -12.87 16.00
N ILE A 40 7.18 -12.69 16.14
CA ILE A 40 6.24 -13.73 16.61
C ILE A 40 5.91 -14.79 15.55
N HIS A 41 6.18 -14.49 14.28
CA HIS A 41 5.85 -15.37 13.16
C HIS A 41 7.04 -16.28 12.83
N ALA A 42 6.77 -17.58 12.76
CA ALA A 42 7.75 -18.61 12.38
C ALA A 42 7.90 -18.76 10.84
N ASN A 43 6.92 -18.28 10.08
CA ASN A 43 6.90 -18.39 8.61
C ASN A 43 7.20 -17.02 7.96
N PRO A 44 7.80 -17.00 6.76
CA PRO A 44 7.99 -15.77 6.00
C PRO A 44 6.67 -15.07 5.66
N VAL A 45 6.61 -13.75 5.86
CA VAL A 45 5.41 -12.94 5.64
C VAL A 45 5.61 -11.99 4.45
N PRO A 46 4.73 -11.98 3.43
CA PRO A 46 4.84 -11.06 2.29
C PRO A 46 4.51 -9.62 2.68
N LEU A 47 5.34 -8.65 2.24
CA LEU A 47 5.26 -7.25 2.68
C LEU A 47 4.45 -6.30 1.77
N LEU A 48 3.87 -6.79 0.66
CA LEU A 48 3.19 -5.95 -0.34
C LEU A 48 1.67 -5.75 -0.13
N GLY A 49 1.15 -6.02 1.07
CA GLY A 49 -0.29 -5.84 1.35
C GLY A 49 -0.75 -4.38 1.22
N GLY A 50 0.05 -3.44 1.71
CA GLY A 50 -0.26 -2.01 1.61
C GLY A 50 -0.36 -1.50 0.17
N ALA A 51 0.47 -2.05 -0.74
CA ALA A 51 0.42 -1.71 -2.16
C ALA A 51 -0.93 -2.10 -2.81
N ALA A 52 -1.54 -3.23 -2.39
CA ALA A 52 -2.86 -3.64 -2.88
C ALA A 52 -3.93 -2.60 -2.52
N ILE A 53 -3.92 -2.13 -1.27
CA ILE A 53 -4.87 -1.14 -0.76
C ILE A 53 -4.67 0.19 -1.47
N TYR A 54 -3.42 0.62 -1.65
CA TYR A 54 -3.09 1.86 -2.33
C TYR A 54 -3.58 1.88 -3.79
N ILE A 55 -3.28 0.81 -4.55
CA ILE A 55 -3.72 0.69 -5.94
C ILE A 55 -5.25 0.68 -6.02
N ALA A 56 -5.92 -0.08 -5.15
CA ALA A 56 -7.38 -0.13 -5.10
C ALA A 56 -7.99 1.27 -4.86
N PHE A 57 -7.44 2.03 -3.92
CA PHE A 57 -7.88 3.39 -3.62
C PHE A 57 -7.75 4.33 -4.82
N ILE A 58 -6.61 4.31 -5.52
CA ILE A 58 -6.38 5.14 -6.70
C ILE A 58 -7.33 4.78 -7.82
N VAL A 59 -7.52 3.49 -8.09
CA VAL A 59 -8.43 3.02 -9.14
C VAL A 59 -9.85 3.52 -8.87
N VAL A 60 -10.32 3.45 -7.63
CA VAL A 60 -11.64 3.96 -7.25
C VAL A 60 -11.74 5.47 -7.41
N LEU A 61 -10.73 6.22 -6.99
CA LEU A 61 -10.70 7.68 -7.18
C LEU A 61 -10.70 8.07 -8.66
N LEU A 62 -10.00 7.34 -9.52
CA LEU A 62 -10.01 7.61 -10.95
C LEU A 62 -11.35 7.27 -11.61
N LEU A 63 -12.03 6.22 -11.14
CA LEU A 63 -13.31 5.77 -11.70
C LEU A 63 -14.51 6.61 -11.23
N PHE A 64 -14.52 6.98 -9.95
CA PHE A 64 -15.70 7.58 -9.31
C PHE A 64 -15.42 8.97 -8.72
N GLY A 65 -14.15 9.36 -8.57
CA GLY A 65 -13.77 10.65 -7.99
C GLY A 65 -14.18 11.83 -8.85
N ASP A 66 -14.49 12.94 -8.19
CA ASP A 66 -14.83 14.18 -8.87
C ASP A 66 -13.54 14.82 -9.43
N ARG A 67 -13.54 15.09 -10.75
CA ARG A 67 -12.41 15.68 -11.46
C ARG A 67 -12.03 17.07 -10.97
N ARG A 68 -12.93 17.76 -10.26
CA ARG A 68 -12.63 19.04 -9.63
C ARG A 68 -11.48 18.94 -8.62
N TYR A 69 -11.31 17.78 -7.98
CA TYR A 69 -10.26 17.55 -6.97
C TYR A 69 -9.04 16.81 -7.51
N ILE A 70 -8.80 16.85 -8.83
CA ILE A 70 -7.73 16.08 -9.46
C ILE A 70 -6.35 16.48 -8.93
N HIS A 71 -6.14 17.75 -8.57
CA HIS A 71 -4.87 18.23 -8.05
C HIS A 71 -4.58 17.68 -6.65
N GLU A 72 -5.59 17.59 -5.80
CA GLU A 72 -5.53 16.98 -4.48
C GLU A 72 -5.29 15.48 -4.59
N VAL A 73 -5.95 14.80 -5.52
CA VAL A 73 -5.72 13.38 -5.80
C VAL A 73 -4.28 13.14 -6.27
N ILE A 74 -3.73 14.00 -7.13
CA ILE A 74 -2.32 13.93 -7.56
C ILE A 74 -1.38 14.18 -6.36
N GLY A 75 -1.68 15.15 -5.49
CA GLY A 75 -0.89 15.41 -4.28
C GLY A 75 -0.86 14.21 -3.34
N ILE A 76 -2.03 13.61 -3.08
CA ILE A 76 -2.16 12.38 -2.28
C ILE A 76 -1.40 11.23 -2.95
N PHE A 77 -1.52 11.10 -4.28
CA PHE A 77 -0.82 10.06 -5.03
C PHE A 77 0.70 10.18 -4.86
N ILE A 78 1.26 11.37 -5.05
CA ILE A 78 2.71 11.63 -4.90
C ILE A 78 3.14 11.35 -3.46
N GLY A 79 2.44 11.89 -2.46
CA GLY A 79 2.79 11.71 -1.06
C GLY A 79 2.72 10.24 -0.61
N ALA A 80 1.65 9.54 -0.98
CA ALA A 80 1.48 8.12 -0.67
C ALA A 80 2.47 7.23 -1.42
N SER A 81 2.82 7.56 -2.68
CA SER A 81 3.89 6.87 -3.41
C SER A 81 5.24 7.05 -2.73
N LEU A 82 5.57 8.27 -2.28
CA LEU A 82 6.81 8.55 -1.55
C LEU A 82 6.86 7.76 -0.25
N MET A 83 5.79 7.78 0.55
CA MET A 83 5.69 7.01 1.79
C MET A 83 5.75 5.50 1.55
N SER A 84 5.08 4.99 0.51
CA SER A 84 5.13 3.57 0.16
C SER A 84 6.54 3.15 -0.27
N LEU A 85 7.24 3.98 -1.04
CA LEU A 85 8.64 3.71 -1.41
C LEU A 85 9.52 3.73 -0.18
N MET A 86 9.40 4.75 0.67
CA MET A 86 10.17 4.84 1.91
C MET A 86 9.95 3.65 2.83
N GLY A 87 8.70 3.16 2.96
CA GLY A 87 8.38 1.95 3.71
C GLY A 87 9.05 0.69 3.15
N VAL A 88 9.06 0.53 1.82
CA VAL A 88 9.77 -0.61 1.18
C VAL A 88 11.29 -0.51 1.36
N LEU A 89 11.85 0.70 1.29
CA LEU A 89 13.29 0.91 1.51
C LEU A 89 13.67 0.67 2.98
N ASP A 90 12.81 1.07 3.93
CA ASP A 90 12.99 0.78 5.35
C ASP A 90 12.93 -0.72 5.63
N ASP A 91 11.95 -1.42 5.08
CA ASP A 91 11.82 -2.88 5.23
C ASP A 91 13.02 -3.64 4.66
N ARG A 92 13.65 -3.11 3.59
CA ARG A 92 14.83 -3.73 2.97
C ARG A 92 16.16 -3.39 3.65
N TRP A 93 16.33 -2.16 4.15
CA TRP A 93 17.63 -1.69 4.64
C TRP A 93 17.69 -1.39 6.13
N GLY A 94 16.57 -1.45 6.85
CA GLY A 94 16.51 -1.17 8.28
C GLY A 94 16.99 0.25 8.57
N LEU A 95 16.29 1.26 8.05
CA LEU A 95 16.73 2.65 8.15
C LEU A 95 16.74 3.12 9.61
N GLY A 96 17.77 3.88 9.98
CA GLY A 96 17.91 4.45 11.32
C GLY A 96 16.76 5.42 11.65
N SER A 97 16.37 5.46 12.93
CA SER A 97 15.19 6.19 13.43
C SER A 97 15.14 7.67 13.04
N TYR A 98 16.29 8.31 12.85
CA TYR A 98 16.39 9.72 12.46
C TYR A 98 15.97 9.99 11.01
N ILE A 99 16.20 9.04 10.10
CA ILE A 99 15.77 9.15 8.70
C ILE A 99 14.24 8.96 8.61
N LYS A 100 13.65 8.16 9.52
CA LYS A 100 12.20 7.95 9.60
C LYS A 100 11.41 9.17 10.06
N LEU A 101 12.01 10.05 10.86
CA LEU A 101 11.35 11.25 11.39
C LEU A 101 11.45 12.47 10.46
N GLY A 102 12.38 12.44 9.51
CA GLY A 102 12.59 13.53 8.56
C GLY A 102 11.75 13.43 7.28
N GLY A 103 11.06 12.29 7.06
CA GLY A 103 10.18 12.03 5.93
C GLY A 103 8.72 11.95 6.35
#